data_AF-A0A7X1PD51-F1
#
_entry.id   AF-A0A7X1PD51-F1
#
_cell.length_a   1.000
_cell.length_b   1.000
_cell.length_c   1.000
_cell.angle_alpha   90.00
_cell.angle_beta   90.00
_cell.angle_gamma   90.00
#
_symmetry.space_group_name_H-M   'P 1'
#
loop_
_entity.id
_entity.type
_entity.pdbx_description
1 polymer ?
#
loop_
_entity_poly.entity_id
_entity_poly.type
_entity_poly.pdbx_seq_one_letter_code
_entity_poly.pdbx_strand_id
1 'polypeptide(L)'
;MEPTIVAIGGGSLSESRAEQQIEEYILRLTGADDPRICFIGTASGDTPANIVRFYSVFSSDRCRPSHLTLIDRKVTDLREFLFSQDAIYVGGGNTGALLAIWRQHGLDAVLREAWERGIVLCGSSAGANCWHEASTTDSFGPKLEPLLDGLGFIQGSFCPHFDVEAQRRPLYRGLVAEGALPDGTACDNCVAVRYEGTRVAEFIASKPEARAWRMERTPDGYRETEIVPRYLDG
;
A
#
# COMPACT_ATOMS: atom_id res chain seq x y z
N MET A 1 -18.39 -1.62 9.17
CA MET A 1 -17.90 -1.41 7.80
C MET A 1 -17.17 -2.67 7.38
N GLU A 2 -17.18 -3.03 6.10
CA GLU A 2 -16.34 -4.13 5.63
C GLU A 2 -14.87 -3.74 5.74
N PRO A 3 -13.98 -4.66 6.14
CA PRO A 3 -12.54 -4.41 6.20
C PRO A 3 -12.04 -3.85 4.85
N THR A 4 -11.39 -2.70 4.83
CA THR A 4 -10.99 -2.02 3.58
C THR A 4 -9.47 -1.83 3.49
N ILE A 5 -8.87 -2.19 2.35
CA ILE A 5 -7.46 -1.94 2.03
C ILE A 5 -7.34 -1.15 0.72
N VAL A 6 -6.49 -0.13 0.67
CA VAL A 6 -6.11 0.58 -0.56
C VAL A 6 -4.62 0.40 -0.82
N ALA A 7 -4.27 -0.39 -1.85
CA ALA A 7 -2.89 -0.66 -2.23
C ALA A 7 -2.51 0.21 -3.43
N ILE A 8 -1.51 1.08 -3.26
CA ILE A 8 -1.11 2.11 -4.23
C ILE A 8 0.21 1.70 -4.89
N GLY A 9 0.25 1.71 -6.23
CA GLY A 9 1.42 1.32 -7.01
C GLY A 9 2.62 2.25 -6.85
N GLY A 10 2.40 3.50 -6.44
CA GLY A 10 3.44 4.49 -6.19
C GLY A 10 2.98 5.90 -6.56
N GLY A 11 3.90 6.86 -6.61
CA GLY A 11 3.56 8.25 -6.97
C GLY A 11 2.62 8.95 -5.99
N SER A 12 2.54 8.46 -4.74
CA SER A 12 1.68 9.01 -3.69
C SER A 12 2.36 10.13 -2.89
N LEU A 13 1.60 10.80 -2.04
CA LEU A 13 2.05 11.91 -1.19
C LEU A 13 2.69 13.03 -2.00
N SER A 14 2.14 13.36 -3.17
CA SER A 14 2.61 14.50 -3.96
C SER A 14 2.40 15.81 -3.20
N GLU A 15 3.35 16.74 -3.29
CA GLU A 15 3.16 18.10 -2.75
C GLU A 15 2.15 18.92 -3.58
N SER A 16 1.89 18.49 -4.82
CA SER A 16 0.86 19.09 -5.67
C SER A 16 -0.51 18.58 -5.26
N ARG A 17 -1.37 19.47 -4.76
CA ARG A 17 -2.76 19.11 -4.38
C ARG A 17 -3.57 18.55 -5.56
N ALA A 18 -3.26 19.00 -6.78
CA ALA A 18 -3.87 18.48 -8.01
C ALA A 18 -3.49 17.02 -8.32
N GLU A 19 -2.61 16.40 -7.55
CA GLU A 19 -2.21 15.00 -7.68
C GLU A 19 -2.58 14.16 -6.44
N GLN A 20 -3.34 14.72 -5.49
CA GLN A 20 -3.69 14.10 -4.19
C GLN A 20 -5.09 13.45 -4.18
N GLN A 21 -5.65 13.11 -5.34
CA GLN A 21 -7.01 12.58 -5.43
C GLN A 21 -7.16 11.21 -4.75
N ILE A 22 -6.09 10.40 -4.75
CA ILE A 22 -6.08 9.10 -4.05
C ILE A 22 -6.11 9.33 -2.54
N GLU A 23 -5.37 10.31 -2.02
CA GLU A 23 -5.38 10.68 -0.61
C GLU A 23 -6.74 11.24 -0.18
N GLU A 24 -7.38 12.08 -0.99
CA GLU A 24 -8.77 12.51 -0.76
C GLU A 24 -9.75 11.36 -0.74
N TYR A 25 -9.58 10.42 -1.68
CA TYR A 25 -10.39 9.22 -1.73
C TYR A 25 -10.25 8.38 -0.45
N ILE A 26 -9.04 8.21 0.08
CA ILE A 26 -8.79 7.49 1.34
C ILE A 26 -9.50 8.18 2.51
N LEU A 27 -9.44 9.51 2.62
CA LEU A 27 -10.17 10.23 3.66
C LEU A 27 -11.67 10.02 3.57
N ARG A 28 -12.24 10.07 2.36
CA ARG A 28 -13.67 9.82 2.13
C ARG A 28 -14.10 8.39 2.51
N LEU A 29 -13.23 7.40 2.32
CA LEU A 29 -13.52 6.00 2.70
C LEU A 29 -13.75 5.81 4.20
N THR A 30 -13.21 6.69 5.04
CA THR A 30 -13.43 6.62 6.50
C THR A 30 -14.88 6.88 6.89
N GLY A 31 -15.63 7.61 6.08
CA GLY A 31 -16.98 8.09 6.39
C GLY A 31 -17.05 9.12 7.53
N ALA A 32 -15.91 9.60 8.04
CA ALA A 32 -15.84 10.61 9.10
C ALA A 32 -15.75 12.03 8.51
N ASP A 33 -16.43 12.98 9.16
CA ASP A 33 -16.37 14.41 8.78
C ASP A 33 -14.98 15.02 9.07
N ASP A 34 -14.28 14.51 10.09
CA ASP A 34 -12.95 14.96 10.53
C ASP A 34 -12.06 13.73 10.83
N PRO A 35 -11.58 13.04 9.78
CA PRO A 35 -10.96 11.72 9.89
C PRO A 35 -9.62 11.75 10.60
N ARG A 36 -9.37 10.81 11.50
CA ARG A 36 -8.07 10.55 12.12
C ARG A 36 -7.27 9.60 11.25
N ILE A 37 -6.10 10.04 10.81
CA ILE A 37 -5.23 9.24 9.97
C ILE A 37 -3.83 9.14 10.57
N CYS A 38 -3.31 7.93 10.67
CA CYS A 38 -1.98 7.66 11.21
C CYS A 38 -1.01 7.24 10.11
N PHE A 39 0.15 7.88 10.05
CA PHE A 39 1.25 7.46 9.20
C PHE A 39 2.18 6.46 9.89
N ILE A 40 2.55 5.40 9.17
CA ILE A 40 3.60 4.45 9.57
C ILE A 40 4.73 4.51 8.54
N GLY A 41 5.85 5.12 8.94
CA GLY A 41 6.99 5.42 8.07
C GLY A 41 8.09 4.36 8.06
N THR A 42 7.86 3.19 8.67
CA THR A 42 8.90 2.21 9.01
C THR A 42 9.68 1.71 7.80
N ALA A 43 9.03 1.58 6.63
CA ALA A 43 9.68 1.18 5.37
C ALA A 43 10.84 2.11 4.99
N SER A 44 10.75 3.39 5.37
CA SER A 44 11.79 4.38 5.14
C SER A 44 12.69 4.64 6.35
N GLY A 45 12.59 3.80 7.39
CA GLY A 45 13.33 3.99 8.64
C GLY A 45 12.79 5.12 9.53
N ASP A 46 11.50 5.44 9.43
CA ASP A 46 10.84 6.52 10.20
C ASP A 46 11.52 7.89 10.01
N THR A 47 11.97 8.18 8.80
CA THR A 47 12.72 9.43 8.54
C THR A 47 11.84 10.67 8.77
N PRO A 48 12.39 11.72 9.42
CA PRO A 48 11.68 12.98 9.60
C PRO A 48 11.16 13.58 8.28
N ALA A 49 11.90 13.42 7.18
CA ALA A 49 11.50 13.92 5.87
C ALA A 49 10.18 13.30 5.38
N ASN A 50 10.01 11.98 5.50
CA ASN A 50 8.77 11.32 5.10
C ASN A 50 7.61 11.63 6.05
N ILE A 51 7.89 11.79 7.35
CA ILE A 51 6.88 12.22 8.32
C ILE A 51 6.40 13.64 7.97
N VAL A 52 7.30 14.58 7.72
CA VAL A 52 6.95 15.96 7.31
C VAL A 52 6.16 15.95 6.00
N ARG A 53 6.58 15.15 5.01
CA ARG A 53 5.85 15.00 3.75
C ARG A 53 4.44 14.44 3.93
N PHE A 54 4.24 13.51 4.87
CA PHE A 54 2.90 13.05 5.22
C PHE A 54 2.04 14.20 5.77
N TYR A 55 2.56 15.00 6.70
CA TYR A 55 1.83 16.14 7.29
C TYR A 55 1.56 17.28 6.30
N SER A 56 2.37 17.43 5.24
CA SER A 56 2.09 18.44 4.19
C SER A 56 0.94 18.04 3.28
N VAL A 57 0.68 16.73 3.13
CA VAL A 57 -0.41 16.17 2.32
C VAL A 57 -1.68 16.02 3.15
N PHE A 58 -1.55 15.41 4.32
CA PHE A 58 -2.60 15.23 5.32
C PHE A 58 -2.52 16.33 6.37
N SER A 59 -2.93 17.52 5.98
CA SER A 59 -2.91 18.73 6.81
C SER A 59 -4.15 18.85 7.70
N SER A 60 -4.02 19.63 8.77
CA SER A 60 -5.06 19.78 9.81
C SER A 60 -6.34 20.47 9.36
N ASP A 61 -6.35 21.11 8.18
CA ASP A 61 -7.55 21.65 7.54
C ASP A 61 -8.41 20.56 6.88
N ARG A 62 -7.91 19.32 6.78
CA ARG A 62 -8.57 18.20 6.09
C ARG A 62 -8.87 17.00 6.98
N CYS A 63 -8.07 16.81 8.02
CA CYS A 63 -8.07 15.61 8.85
C CYS A 63 -7.32 15.85 10.17
N ARG A 64 -7.27 14.83 11.04
CA ARG A 64 -6.42 14.78 12.22
C ARG A 64 -5.23 13.83 11.99
N PRO A 65 -4.11 14.35 11.47
CA PRO A 65 -2.94 13.53 11.18
C PRO A 65 -2.16 13.17 12.45
N SER A 66 -1.72 11.92 12.53
CA SER A 66 -0.77 11.42 13.53
C SER A 66 0.29 10.56 12.84
N HIS A 67 1.34 10.18 13.55
CA HIS A 67 2.31 9.21 13.04
C HIS A 67 2.77 8.27 14.14
N LEU A 68 3.17 7.07 13.74
CA LEU A 68 3.79 6.06 14.58
C LEU A 68 5.22 5.81 14.09
N THR A 69 6.18 6.00 14.98
CA THR A 69 7.55 5.51 14.80
C THR A 69 7.73 4.21 15.57
N LEU A 70 8.51 3.29 14.99
CA LEU A 70 8.95 2.07 15.64
C LEU A 70 10.45 2.07 15.94
N ILE A 71 11.25 2.78 15.15
CA ILE A 71 12.71 2.90 15.38
C ILE A 71 13.00 3.65 16.68
N ASP A 72 12.34 4.78 16.91
CA ASP A 72 12.35 5.51 18.20
C ASP A 72 10.93 5.54 18.79
N ARG A 73 10.39 4.36 19.07
CA ARG A 73 9.00 4.18 19.50
C ARG A 73 8.72 4.87 20.84
N LYS A 74 7.74 5.79 20.86
CA LYS A 74 7.22 6.42 22.09
C LYS A 74 5.86 5.88 22.53
N VAL A 75 5.06 5.37 21.60
CA VAL A 75 3.73 4.80 21.88
C VAL A 75 3.86 3.48 22.63
N THR A 76 3.31 3.38 23.83
CA THR A 76 3.39 2.17 24.67
C THR A 76 2.34 1.12 24.30
N ASP A 77 1.10 1.54 24.04
CA ASP A 77 0.02 0.66 23.60
C ASP A 77 -0.29 0.89 22.12
N LEU A 78 0.16 -0.04 21.27
CA LEU A 78 -0.09 0.02 19.83
C LEU A 78 -1.58 -0.18 19.50
N ARG A 79 -2.29 -1.02 20.26
CA ARG A 79 -3.70 -1.31 20.00
C ARG A 79 -4.54 -0.09 20.30
N GLU A 80 -4.39 0.49 21.48
CA GLU A 80 -5.11 1.71 21.86
C GLU A 80 -4.85 2.83 20.84
N PHE A 81 -3.58 3.06 20.50
CA PHE A 81 -3.21 4.11 19.57
C PHE A 81 -3.79 3.89 18.18
N LEU A 82 -3.62 2.70 17.58
CA LEU A 82 -4.08 2.43 16.22
C LEU A 82 -5.59 2.26 16.14
N PHE A 83 -6.25 1.72 17.16
CA PHE A 83 -7.71 1.58 17.17
C PHE A 83 -8.46 2.90 17.35
N SER A 84 -7.75 3.96 17.74
CA SER A 84 -8.31 5.32 17.78
C SER A 84 -8.33 6.04 16.43
N GLN A 85 -7.71 5.45 15.39
CA GLN A 85 -7.61 6.00 14.04
C GLN A 85 -8.77 5.53 13.16
N ASP A 86 -9.14 6.34 12.18
CA ASP A 86 -10.11 5.98 11.15
C ASP A 86 -9.41 5.40 9.90
N ALA A 87 -8.16 5.82 9.66
CA ALA A 87 -7.29 5.30 8.60
C ALA A 87 -5.83 5.14 9.06
N ILE A 88 -5.11 4.20 8.46
CA ILE A 88 -3.67 3.98 8.65
C ILE A 88 -3.01 3.99 7.27
N TYR A 89 -2.03 4.87 7.09
CA TYR A 89 -1.26 5.04 5.87
C TYR A 89 0.17 4.54 6.05
N VAL A 90 0.59 3.57 5.24
CA VAL A 90 1.93 2.99 5.26
C VAL A 90 2.77 3.54 4.11
N GLY A 91 3.88 4.18 4.46
CA GLY A 91 4.80 4.75 3.48
C GLY A 91 5.58 3.71 2.67
N GLY A 92 6.16 4.16 1.56
CA GLY A 92 7.09 3.37 0.74
C GLY A 92 8.50 3.28 1.34
N GLY A 93 9.34 2.43 0.74
CA GLY A 93 10.71 2.16 1.18
C GLY A 93 11.05 0.69 1.06
N ASN A 94 11.65 0.11 2.11
CA ASN A 94 12.07 -1.28 2.15
C ASN A 94 10.98 -2.18 2.76
N THR A 95 10.43 -3.10 1.95
CA THR A 95 9.34 -4.01 2.37
C THR A 95 9.84 -5.07 3.36
N GLY A 96 11.02 -5.65 3.15
CA GLY A 96 11.57 -6.65 4.06
C GLY A 96 11.87 -6.07 5.45
N ALA A 97 12.45 -4.88 5.50
CA ALA A 97 12.77 -4.20 6.74
C ALA A 97 11.50 -3.82 7.54
N LEU A 98 10.46 -3.27 6.89
CA LEU A 98 9.23 -2.93 7.59
C LEU A 98 8.59 -4.19 8.20
N LEU A 99 8.50 -5.30 7.45
CA LEU A 99 7.88 -6.54 7.92
C LEU A 99 8.67 -7.15 9.09
N ALA A 100 10.00 -7.13 9.01
CA ALA A 100 10.85 -7.61 10.09
C ALA A 100 10.63 -6.81 11.39
N ILE A 101 10.63 -5.48 11.30
CA ILE A 101 10.41 -4.60 12.47
C ILE A 101 8.98 -4.79 13.00
N TRP A 102 7.98 -4.87 12.14
CA TRP A 102 6.60 -5.00 12.56
C TRP A 102 6.35 -6.28 13.35
N ARG A 103 6.86 -7.41 12.87
CA ARG A 103 6.76 -8.69 13.58
C ARG A 103 7.48 -8.66 14.92
N GLN A 104 8.63 -7.99 15.00
CA GLN A 104 9.33 -7.80 16.28
C GLN A 104 8.52 -6.98 17.29
N HIS A 105 7.75 -6.01 16.80
CA HIS A 105 6.91 -5.16 17.65
C HIS A 105 5.48 -5.70 17.84
N GLY A 106 5.12 -6.82 17.19
CA GLY A 106 3.76 -7.36 17.14
C GLY A 106 2.76 -6.45 16.41
N LEU A 107 3.24 -5.50 15.59
CA LEU A 107 2.40 -4.54 14.88
C LEU A 107 1.57 -5.22 13.77
N ASP A 108 2.11 -6.27 13.14
CA ASP A 108 1.40 -7.09 12.16
C ASP A 108 0.06 -7.61 12.68
N ALA A 109 0.04 -8.19 13.87
CA ALA A 109 -1.20 -8.65 14.51
C ALA A 109 -2.14 -7.49 14.88
N VAL A 110 -1.60 -6.35 15.32
CA VAL A 110 -2.42 -5.18 15.64
C VAL A 110 -3.06 -4.58 14.38
N LEU A 111 -2.35 -4.53 13.26
CA LEU A 111 -2.89 -4.06 11.98
C LEU A 111 -3.97 -4.99 11.45
N ARG A 112 -3.81 -6.31 11.65
CA ARG A 112 -4.83 -7.32 11.34
C ARG A 112 -6.13 -7.03 12.08
N GLU A 113 -6.04 -6.82 13.39
CA GLU A 113 -7.19 -6.49 14.24
C GLU A 113 -7.80 -5.12 13.87
N ALA A 114 -6.97 -4.11 13.55
CA ALA A 114 -7.42 -2.80 13.11
C ALA A 114 -8.24 -2.90 11.83
N TRP A 115 -7.76 -3.68 10.85
CA TRP A 115 -8.45 -3.94 9.62
C TRP A 115 -9.81 -4.58 9.82
N GLU A 116 -9.88 -5.63 10.65
CA GLU A 116 -11.11 -6.35 10.98
C GLU A 116 -12.14 -5.49 11.72
N ARG A 117 -11.68 -4.44 12.42
CA ARG A 117 -12.54 -3.43 13.06
C ARG A 117 -13.11 -2.41 12.07
N GLY A 118 -12.67 -2.44 10.82
CA GLY A 118 -13.12 -1.53 9.76
C GLY A 118 -12.29 -0.25 9.63
N ILE A 119 -11.10 -0.20 10.23
CA ILE A 119 -10.14 0.88 10.00
C ILE A 119 -9.60 0.74 8.59
N VAL A 120 -9.58 1.84 7.82
CA VAL A 120 -9.08 1.82 6.45
C VAL A 120 -7.57 1.66 6.47
N LEU A 121 -7.05 0.55 5.93
CA LEU A 121 -5.62 0.40 5.72
C LEU A 121 -5.27 0.89 4.32
N CYS A 122 -4.17 1.63 4.20
CA CYS A 122 -3.64 2.02 2.91
C CYS A 122 -2.13 2.00 2.92
N GLY A 123 -1.52 1.82 1.75
CA GLY A 123 -0.08 1.86 1.64
C GLY A 123 0.39 2.04 0.21
N SER A 124 1.57 2.64 0.07
CA SER A 124 2.18 2.94 -1.21
C SER A 124 3.48 2.19 -1.38
N SER A 125 3.70 1.61 -2.56
CA SER A 125 4.91 0.85 -2.89
C SER A 125 5.15 -0.27 -1.85
N ALA A 126 6.18 -0.19 -1.02
CA ALA A 126 6.41 -1.13 0.08
C ALA A 126 5.22 -1.28 1.04
N GLY A 127 4.50 -0.20 1.30
CA GLY A 127 3.27 -0.25 2.09
C GLY A 127 2.13 -0.97 1.38
N ALA A 128 2.10 -1.01 0.05
CA ALA A 128 1.14 -1.79 -0.71
C ALA A 128 1.55 -3.28 -0.76
N ASN A 129 2.85 -3.54 -0.93
CA ASN A 129 3.42 -4.88 -0.91
C ASN A 129 3.09 -5.63 0.38
N CYS A 130 3.22 -4.98 1.53
CA CYS A 130 3.10 -5.66 2.82
C CYS A 130 1.73 -6.29 3.07
N TRP A 131 0.66 -5.77 2.46
CA TRP A 131 -0.70 -6.33 2.63
C TRP A 131 -0.91 -7.66 1.93
N HIS A 132 -0.15 -7.94 0.88
CA HIS A 132 -0.33 -9.11 0.05
C HIS A 132 0.44 -10.32 0.60
N GLU A 133 0.14 -11.52 0.11
CA GLU A 133 0.90 -12.74 0.44
C GLU A 133 2.32 -12.66 -0.10
N ALA A 134 2.45 -12.14 -1.32
CA ALA A 134 3.74 -12.02 -1.99
C ALA A 134 3.85 -10.73 -2.81
N SER A 135 5.06 -10.34 -3.20
CA SER A 135 5.28 -9.17 -4.05
C SER A 135 6.61 -9.21 -4.78
N THR A 136 6.83 -8.27 -5.70
CA THR A 136 8.18 -7.92 -6.17
C THR A 136 8.81 -6.88 -5.25
N THR A 137 10.11 -7.00 -4.95
CA THR A 137 10.80 -6.10 -4.03
C THR A 137 12.28 -5.90 -4.37
N ASP A 138 12.82 -4.74 -4.00
CA ASP A 138 14.24 -4.36 -4.01
C ASP A 138 14.82 -4.31 -2.58
N SER A 139 14.14 -4.94 -1.61
CA SER A 139 14.50 -4.88 -0.19
C SER A 139 15.91 -5.41 0.12
N PHE A 140 16.46 -6.27 -0.73
CA PHE A 140 17.73 -6.97 -0.52
C PHE A 140 18.86 -6.46 -1.43
N GLY A 141 18.61 -5.39 -2.19
CA GLY A 141 19.57 -4.80 -3.11
C GLY A 141 18.90 -4.23 -4.36
N PRO A 142 19.69 -3.66 -5.29
CA PRO A 142 19.16 -3.01 -6.49
C PRO A 142 18.55 -3.97 -7.51
N LYS A 143 18.79 -5.27 -7.35
CA LYS A 143 18.17 -6.32 -8.16
C LYS A 143 16.82 -6.66 -7.53
N LEU A 144 15.75 -6.56 -8.31
CA LEU A 144 14.44 -6.99 -7.84
C LEU A 144 14.37 -8.51 -7.66
N GLU A 145 13.68 -8.92 -6.61
CA GLU A 145 13.48 -10.32 -6.21
C GLU A 145 12.02 -10.53 -5.76
N PRO A 146 11.52 -11.79 -5.77
CA PRO A 146 10.25 -12.10 -5.12
C PRO A 146 10.37 -11.98 -3.60
N LEU A 147 9.33 -11.45 -2.97
CA LEU A 147 9.08 -11.55 -1.53
C LEU A 147 7.88 -12.47 -1.33
N LEU A 148 8.06 -13.59 -0.63
CA LEU A 148 7.01 -14.60 -0.37
C LEU A 148 6.48 -14.55 1.07
N ASP A 149 6.81 -13.49 1.79
CA ASP A 149 6.62 -13.36 3.23
C ASP A 149 5.92 -12.04 3.57
N GLY A 150 4.91 -11.67 2.79
CA GLY A 150 4.04 -10.54 3.15
C GLY A 150 3.10 -10.88 4.31
N LEU A 151 2.25 -9.94 4.72
CA LEU A 151 1.29 -10.17 5.81
C LEU A 151 0.12 -11.09 5.39
N GLY A 152 -0.12 -11.24 4.09
CA GLY A 152 -1.16 -12.14 3.57
C GLY A 152 -2.59 -11.71 3.93
N PHE A 153 -2.83 -10.42 4.16
CA PHE A 153 -4.19 -9.92 4.36
C PHE A 153 -5.00 -10.02 3.07
N ILE A 154 -4.33 -9.81 1.94
CA ILE A 154 -4.82 -10.03 0.58
C ILE A 154 -4.09 -11.24 -0.01
N GLN A 155 -4.83 -12.20 -0.56
CA GLN A 155 -4.24 -13.36 -1.23
C GLN A 155 -3.66 -12.97 -2.59
N GLY A 156 -2.61 -13.66 -3.00
CA GLY A 156 -1.93 -13.39 -4.27
C GLY A 156 -0.83 -12.34 -4.14
N SER A 157 -0.29 -11.91 -5.28
CA SER A 157 0.87 -11.03 -5.32
C SER A 157 0.58 -9.59 -5.74
N PHE A 158 1.47 -8.67 -5.35
CA PHE A 158 1.43 -7.28 -5.79
C PHE A 158 2.74 -6.83 -6.47
N CYS A 159 2.62 -5.98 -7.48
CA CYS A 159 3.75 -5.36 -8.17
C CYS A 159 3.51 -3.84 -8.34
N PRO A 160 4.14 -2.98 -7.52
CA PRO A 160 4.08 -1.52 -7.66
C PRO A 160 4.93 -1.03 -8.85
N HIS A 161 4.93 0.28 -9.14
CA HIS A 161 5.81 0.96 -10.10
C HIS A 161 5.95 0.29 -11.49
N PHE A 162 4.86 -0.29 -12.01
CA PHE A 162 4.89 -1.13 -13.20
C PHE A 162 5.22 -0.37 -14.51
N ASP A 163 5.14 0.96 -14.47
CA ASP A 163 5.41 1.90 -15.55
C ASP A 163 6.88 2.35 -15.63
N VAL A 164 7.51 2.62 -14.47
CA VAL A 164 8.80 3.35 -14.43
C VAL A 164 10.02 2.47 -14.21
N GLU A 165 9.87 1.32 -13.55
CA GLU A 165 11.00 0.45 -13.22
C GLU A 165 11.14 -0.67 -14.26
N ALA A 166 12.11 -0.52 -15.18
CA ALA A 166 12.30 -1.44 -16.31
C ALA A 166 12.47 -2.92 -15.91
N GLN A 167 12.96 -3.20 -14.68
CA GLN A 167 13.09 -4.56 -14.15
C GLN A 167 11.73 -5.19 -13.80
N ARG A 168 10.72 -4.42 -13.38
CA ARG A 168 9.49 -4.94 -12.74
C ARG A 168 8.64 -5.77 -13.66
N ARG A 169 8.28 -5.24 -14.83
CA ARG A 169 7.36 -5.91 -15.75
C ARG A 169 7.90 -7.25 -16.28
N PRO A 170 9.15 -7.32 -16.79
CA PRO A 170 9.75 -8.61 -17.18
C PRO A 170 9.88 -9.59 -16.01
N LEU A 171 10.33 -9.12 -14.84
CA LEU A 171 10.50 -9.98 -13.67
C LEU A 171 9.16 -10.55 -13.19
N TYR A 172 8.14 -9.71 -13.03
CA TYR A 172 6.84 -10.14 -12.52
C TYR A 172 6.19 -11.17 -13.44
N ARG A 173 6.26 -10.95 -14.76
CA ARG A 173 5.82 -11.92 -15.77
C ARG A 173 6.53 -13.28 -15.62
N GLY A 174 7.85 -13.26 -15.49
CA GLY A 174 8.65 -14.48 -15.32
C GLY A 174 8.29 -15.22 -14.04
N LEU A 175 8.24 -14.50 -12.91
CA LEU A 175 7.93 -15.09 -11.60
C LEU A 175 6.54 -15.73 -11.55
N VAL A 176 5.52 -15.11 -12.15
CA VAL A 176 4.18 -15.70 -12.21
C VAL A 176 4.13 -16.88 -13.18
N ALA A 177 4.77 -16.79 -14.34
CA ALA A 177 4.84 -17.89 -15.30
C ALA A 177 5.47 -19.15 -14.71
N GLU A 178 6.58 -18.97 -13.99
CA GLU A 178 7.32 -20.03 -13.31
C GLU A 178 6.58 -20.56 -12.06
N GLY A 179 5.55 -19.87 -11.59
CA GLY A 179 4.82 -20.19 -10.36
C GLY A 179 5.60 -19.84 -9.08
N ALA A 180 6.65 -19.02 -9.20
CA ALA A 180 7.39 -18.48 -8.06
C ALA A 180 6.60 -17.40 -7.32
N LEU A 181 5.74 -16.65 -8.03
CA LEU A 181 4.71 -15.80 -7.44
C LEU A 181 3.31 -16.34 -7.80
N PRO A 182 2.33 -16.23 -6.89
CA PRO A 182 0.93 -16.51 -7.21
C PRO A 182 0.36 -15.49 -8.20
N ASP A 183 -0.88 -15.71 -8.64
CA ASP A 183 -1.64 -14.70 -9.38
C ASP A 183 -1.75 -13.40 -8.57
N GLY A 184 -1.92 -12.27 -9.26
CA GLY A 184 -1.95 -11.01 -8.55
C GLY A 184 -2.21 -9.77 -9.39
N THR A 185 -1.86 -8.63 -8.82
CA THR A 185 -2.16 -7.31 -9.35
C THR A 185 -0.87 -6.50 -9.54
N ALA A 186 -0.73 -5.85 -10.68
CA ALA A 186 0.29 -4.84 -10.90
C ALA A 186 -0.35 -3.46 -11.06
N CYS A 187 0.30 -2.42 -10.53
CA CYS A 187 -0.16 -1.05 -10.63
C CYS A 187 1.00 -0.13 -11.03
N ASP A 188 0.72 0.76 -11.96
CA ASP A 188 1.58 1.92 -12.21
C ASP A 188 1.64 2.85 -10.99
N ASN A 189 2.57 3.79 -11.02
CA ASN A 189 2.43 4.99 -10.21
C ASN A 189 1.06 5.65 -10.42
N CYS A 190 0.56 6.31 -9.37
CA CYS A 190 -0.71 7.04 -9.39
C CYS A 190 -1.94 6.14 -9.65
N VAL A 191 -1.81 4.82 -9.45
CA VAL A 191 -2.91 3.86 -9.49
C VAL A 191 -3.02 3.15 -8.15
N ALA A 192 -4.26 2.95 -7.69
CA ALA A 192 -4.54 2.14 -6.51
C ALA A 192 -5.64 1.12 -6.79
N VAL A 193 -5.56 -0.02 -6.11
CA VAL A 193 -6.63 -1.01 -6.02
C VAL A 193 -7.25 -0.94 -4.63
N ARG A 194 -8.58 -0.79 -4.56
CA ARG A 194 -9.35 -0.92 -3.31
C ARG A 194 -9.84 -2.36 -3.18
N TYR A 195 -9.64 -2.92 -2.00
CA TYR A 195 -10.23 -4.18 -1.57
C TYR A 195 -11.31 -3.95 -0.52
N GLU A 196 -12.41 -4.70 -0.64
CA GLU A 196 -13.44 -4.88 0.39
C GLU A 196 -13.37 -6.33 0.86
N GLY A 197 -13.01 -6.52 2.13
CA GLY A 197 -12.41 -7.76 2.60
C GLY A 197 -11.21 -8.11 1.72
N THR A 198 -11.20 -9.31 1.18
CA THR A 198 -10.13 -9.78 0.29
C THR A 198 -10.45 -9.61 -1.20
N ARG A 199 -11.61 -9.05 -1.55
CA ARG A 199 -12.07 -8.94 -2.94
C ARG A 199 -11.74 -7.57 -3.50
N VAL A 200 -11.27 -7.55 -4.75
CA VAL A 200 -11.09 -6.30 -5.50
C VAL A 200 -12.45 -5.63 -5.67
N ALA A 201 -12.60 -4.43 -5.14
CA ALA A 201 -13.80 -3.61 -5.28
C ALA A 201 -13.69 -2.68 -6.50
N GLU A 202 -12.58 -1.94 -6.61
CA GLU A 202 -12.33 -1.07 -7.76
C GLU A 202 -10.84 -0.76 -7.94
N PHE A 203 -10.51 -0.30 -9.15
CA PHE A 203 -9.22 0.34 -9.45
C PHE A 203 -9.47 1.83 -9.67
N ILE A 204 -8.62 2.67 -9.09
CA ILE A 204 -8.69 4.13 -9.19
C ILE A 204 -7.34 4.71 -9.61
N ALA A 205 -7.35 5.86 -10.26
CA ALA A 205 -6.12 6.56 -10.63
C ALA A 205 -6.23 8.09 -10.47
N SER A 206 -5.12 8.74 -10.10
CA SER A 206 -4.99 10.20 -10.15
C SER A 206 -4.42 10.72 -11.48
N LYS A 207 -4.13 9.82 -12.43
CA LYS A 207 -3.74 10.14 -13.81
C LYS A 207 -4.53 9.31 -14.82
N PRO A 208 -5.09 9.91 -15.89
CA PRO A 208 -5.95 9.20 -16.85
C PRO A 208 -5.19 8.16 -17.70
N GLU A 209 -3.89 8.35 -17.92
CA GLU A 209 -3.03 7.46 -18.70
C GLU A 209 -2.51 6.26 -17.90
N ALA A 210 -2.58 6.31 -16.57
CA ALA A 210 -2.03 5.25 -15.73
C ALA A 210 -2.89 3.97 -15.79
N ARG A 211 -2.27 2.82 -15.61
CA ARG A 211 -2.91 1.50 -15.79
C ARG A 211 -2.64 0.56 -14.61
N ALA A 212 -3.52 -0.43 -14.52
CA ALA A 212 -3.32 -1.61 -13.68
C ALA A 212 -3.38 -2.87 -14.55
N TRP A 213 -2.90 -3.99 -14.02
CA TRP A 213 -2.97 -5.27 -14.69
C TRP A 213 -3.32 -6.36 -13.70
N ARG A 214 -4.13 -7.33 -14.16
CA ARG A 214 -4.23 -8.64 -13.52
C ARG A 214 -3.21 -9.58 -14.17
N MET A 215 -2.43 -10.24 -13.33
CA MET A 215 -1.43 -11.22 -13.73
C MET A 215 -1.87 -12.60 -13.27
N GLU A 216 -2.03 -13.53 -14.20
CA GLU A 216 -2.52 -14.88 -13.94
C GLU A 216 -1.56 -15.91 -14.55
N ARG A 217 -1.25 -16.97 -13.81
CA ARG A 217 -0.50 -18.10 -14.36
C ARG A 217 -1.38 -18.88 -15.33
N THR A 218 -0.78 -19.31 -16.44
CA THR A 218 -1.43 -20.18 -17.44
C THR A 218 -0.56 -21.41 -17.69
N PRO A 219 -1.10 -22.47 -18.33
CA PRO A 219 -0.28 -23.62 -18.73
C PRO A 219 0.92 -23.25 -19.62
N ASP A 220 0.80 -22.16 -20.40
CA ASP A 220 1.81 -21.69 -21.35
C ASP A 220 2.68 -20.55 -20.80
N GLY A 221 2.57 -20.24 -19.51
CA GLY A 221 3.32 -19.18 -18.82
C GLY A 221 2.40 -18.27 -18.03
N TYR A 222 2.13 -17.06 -18.54
CA TYR A 222 1.30 -16.06 -17.87
C TYR A 222 0.27 -15.44 -18.81
N ARG A 223 -0.76 -14.82 -18.22
CA ARG A 223 -1.70 -13.92 -18.87
C ARG A 223 -1.66 -12.59 -18.14
N GLU A 224 -1.45 -11.52 -18.89
CA GLU A 224 -1.50 -10.16 -18.40
C GLU A 224 -2.72 -9.46 -19.01
N THR A 225 -3.69 -9.11 -18.17
CA THR A 225 -4.92 -8.43 -18.58
C THR A 225 -4.88 -6.99 -18.11
N GLU A 226 -4.86 -6.04 -19.05
CA GLU A 226 -4.90 -4.61 -18.73
C GLU A 226 -6.25 -4.22 -18.10
N ILE A 227 -6.17 -3.32 -17.13
CA ILE A 227 -7.29 -2.72 -16.42
C ILE A 227 -7.17 -1.21 -16.54
N VAL A 228 -8.24 -0.59 -17.03
CA VAL A 228 -8.38 0.87 -17.03
C VAL A 228 -8.99 1.29 -15.69
N PRO A 229 -8.24 1.97 -14.81
CA PRO A 229 -8.76 2.42 -13.53
C PRO A 229 -9.79 3.53 -13.72
N ARG A 230 -10.71 3.68 -12.77
CA ARG A 230 -11.58 4.85 -12.70
C ARG A 230 -10.74 6.08 -12.35
N TYR A 231 -10.70 7.04 -13.26
CA TYR A 231 -10.04 8.31 -13.00
C TYR A 231 -10.78 9.08 -11.90
N LEU A 232 -10.02 9.65 -10.96
CA LEU A 232 -10.54 10.51 -9.92
C LEU A 232 -10.41 11.95 -10.40
N ASP A 233 -11.52 12.50 -10.89
CA ASP A 233 -11.63 13.93 -11.16
C ASP A 233 -11.54 14.69 -9.82
N GLY A 234 -10.70 15.73 -9.79
CA GLY A 234 -10.53 16.61 -8.63
C GLY A 234 -11.73 17.54 -8.41
#